data_AF-A0A8K1DD51-F1
#
_entry.id   AF-A0A8K1DD51-F1
#
_cell.length_a   1.000
_cell.length_b   1.000
_cell.length_c   1.000
_cell.angle_alpha   90.00
_cell.angle_beta   90.00
_cell.angle_gamma   90.00
#
_symmetry.space_group_name_H-M   'P 1'
#
loop_
_entity.id
_entity.type
_entity.pdbx_description
1 polymer ?
#
loop_
_entity_poly.entity_id
_entity_poly.type
_entity_poly.pdbx_seq_one_letter_code
_entity_poly.pdbx_strand_id
1 'polypeptide(L)' 'MMTVLTEMKKIIPRWARIMRMQREISSDQIIAGPNLGNLRQMVQQNLKKQNLSCKCIRCREAGLSENTINIGRYQIE' A
#
# COMPACT_ATOMS: atom_id res chain seq x y z
N MET A 1 10.25 -12.96 -1.56
CA MET A 1 9.12 -12.38 -0.80
C MET A 1 8.38 -11.28 -1.56
N MET A 2 9.05 -10.25 -2.09
CA MET A 2 8.41 -9.13 -2.80
C MET A 2 7.49 -9.54 -3.96
N THR A 3 7.94 -10.47 -4.82
CA THR A 3 7.19 -10.95 -5.98
C THR A 3 5.88 -11.60 -5.57
N VAL A 4 5.90 -12.46 -4.55
CA VAL A 4 4.70 -13.15 -4.04
C VAL A 4 3.65 -12.16 -3.56
N LEU A 5 4.05 -11.15 -2.78
CA LEU A 5 3.13 -10.11 -2.28
C LEU A 5 2.55 -9.27 -3.42
N THR A 6 3.35 -9.01 -4.46
CA THR A 6 2.94 -8.27 -5.65
C THR A 6 1.90 -9.06 -6.44
N GLU A 7 2.15 -10.33 -6.75
CA GLU A 7 1.20 -11.20 -7.45
C GLU A 7 -0.09 -11.41 -6.66
N MET A 8 0.02 -11.65 -5.35
CA MET A 8 -1.14 -11.78 -4.48
C MET A 8 -2.02 -10.52 -4.58
N LYS A 9 -1.43 -9.33 -4.54
CA LYS A 9 -2.17 -8.06 -4.62
C LYS A 9 -2.89 -7.83 -5.95
N LYS A 10 -2.52 -8.52 -7.04
CA LYS A 10 -3.19 -8.44 -8.35
C LYS A 10 -4.51 -9.23 -8.36
N ILE A 11 -4.53 -10.40 -7.71
CA ILE A 11 -5.67 -11.33 -7.75
C ILE A 11 -6.73 -11.07 -6.67
N ILE A 12 -6.41 -10.25 -5.68
CA ILE A 12 -7.29 -10.05 -4.52
C ILE A 12 -8.63 -9.42 -4.92
N PRO A 13 -9.76 -10.02 -4.49
CA PRO A 13 -11.07 -9.53 -4.84
C PRO A 13 -11.39 -8.21 -4.14
N ARG A 14 -12.34 -7.47 -4.73
CA ARG A 14 -12.72 -6.13 -4.24
C ARG A 14 -13.26 -6.11 -2.81
N TRP A 15 -13.94 -7.18 -2.38
CA TRP A 15 -14.57 -7.27 -1.06
C TRP A 15 -13.59 -7.67 0.06
N ALA A 16 -12.34 -8.03 -0.26
CA ALA A 16 -11.36 -8.39 0.75
C ALA A 16 -10.61 -7.16 1.29
N ARG A 17 -10.45 -7.10 2.61
CA ARG A 17 -9.61 -6.09 3.29
C ARG A 17 -8.33 -6.74 3.82
N ILE A 18 -7.19 -6.28 3.33
CA ILE A 18 -5.89 -6.65 3.91
C ILE A 18 -5.56 -5.64 4.98
N MET A 19 -5.16 -6.08 6.18
CA MET A 19 -4.85 -5.19 7.30
C MET A 19 -3.47 -4.53 7.18
N ARG A 20 -2.42 -5.15 7.73
CA ARG A 20 -1.04 -4.65 7.73
C ARG A 20 -0.16 -5.71 7.08
N MET A 21 0.72 -5.30 6.16
CA MET A 21 1.64 -6.25 5.49
C MET A 21 2.91 -6.53 6.30
N GLN A 22 3.24 -5.65 7.24
CA GLN A 22 4.36 -5.80 8.16
C GLN A 22 3.92 -5.30 9.54
N ARG A 23 4.54 -5.84 10.57
CA ARG A 23 4.35 -5.43 11.97
C ARG A 23 5.41 -4.39 12.35
N GLU A 24 5.11 -3.56 13.33
CA GLU A 24 6.09 -2.65 13.91
C GLU A 24 7.00 -3.48 14.84
N ILE A 25 8.14 -3.89 14.29
CA ILE A 25 9.19 -4.64 14.99
C ILE A 25 10.47 -3.85 14.75
N SER A 26 11.19 -3.56 15.83
CA SER A 26 12.49 -2.88 15.75
C SER A 26 13.47 -3.74 14.96
N SER A 27 14.24 -3.11 14.06
CA SER A 27 15.21 -3.83 13.21
C SER A 27 16.21 -4.66 14.03
N ASP A 28 16.55 -4.20 15.23
CA ASP A 28 17.49 -4.88 16.13
C ASP A 28 16.95 -6.22 16.67
N GLN A 29 15.64 -6.44 16.59
CA GLN A 29 14.99 -7.68 17.02
C GLN A 29 14.84 -8.69 15.87
N ILE A 30 15.25 -8.33 14.64
CA ILE A 30 15.08 -9.17 13.46
C ILE A 30 16.34 -9.98 13.21
N ILE A 31 16.31 -11.28 13.55
CA ILE A 31 17.42 -12.22 13.33
C ILE A 31 17.54 -12.58 11.85
N ALA A 32 16.41 -12.75 11.15
CA ALA A 32 16.35 -13.01 9.72
C ALA A 32 15.01 -12.53 9.14
N GLY A 33 15.04 -11.96 7.93
CA GLY A 33 13.85 -11.51 7.22
C GLY A 33 13.98 -10.08 6.66
N PRO A 34 12.84 -9.43 6.34
CA PRO A 34 12.86 -8.06 5.84
C PRO A 34 13.14 -7.07 6.97
N ASN A 35 14.33 -6.46 6.94
CA ASN A 35 14.75 -5.41 7.89
C ASN A 35 14.14 -4.03 7.59
N LEU A 36 13.46 -3.88 6.45
CA LEU A 36 12.89 -2.63 5.98
C LEU A 36 11.42 -2.51 6.42
N GLY A 37 11.04 -1.43 7.09
CA GLY A 37 9.66 -1.17 7.53
C GLY A 37 8.70 -0.70 6.42
N ASN A 38 9.22 -0.40 5.22
CA ASN A 38 8.47 0.20 4.12
C ASN A 38 7.96 -0.82 3.08
N LEU A 39 7.75 -2.09 3.48
CA LEU A 39 7.36 -3.18 2.59
C LEU A 39 6.10 -2.86 1.77
N ARG A 40 5.13 -2.14 2.36
CA ARG A 40 3.91 -1.72 1.65
C ARG A 40 4.18 -0.78 0.49
N GLN A 41 5.04 0.20 0.69
CA GLN A 41 5.39 1.17 -0.33
C GLN A 41 6.10 0.48 -1.50
N MET A 42 7.03 -0.42 -1.20
CA MET A 42 7.76 -1.18 -2.22
C MET A 42 6.84 -2.06 -3.08
N VAL A 43 5.87 -2.76 -2.47
CA VAL A 43 4.88 -3.55 -3.23
C VAL A 43 4.00 -2.65 -4.11
N GLN A 44 3.56 -1.50 -3.60
CA GLN A 44 2.77 -0.54 -4.38
C GLN A 44 3.56 0.05 -5.55
N GLN A 45 4.83 0.39 -5.35
CA GLN A 45 5.71 0.87 -6.41
C GLN A 45 5.92 -0.19 -7.49
N ASN A 46 6.10 -1.45 -7.11
CA ASN A 46 6.22 -2.55 -8.08
C ASN A 46 4.93 -2.74 -8.90
N LEU A 47 3.76 -2.64 -8.26
CA LEU A 47 2.48 -2.66 -8.99
C LEU A 47 2.36 -1.47 -9.95
N LYS A 48 2.70 -0.25 -9.50
CA LYS A 48 2.70 0.96 -10.34
C LYS A 48 3.64 0.81 -11.55
N LYS A 49 4.85 0.27 -11.36
CA LYS A 49 5.81 -0.02 -12.46
C LYS A 49 5.25 -0.99 -13.50
N GLN A 50 4.36 -1.89 -13.09
CA GLN A 50 3.70 -2.84 -13.98
C GLN A 50 2.37 -2.30 -14.53
N ASN A 51 2.05 -1.01 -14.33
CA ASN A 51 0.77 -0.39 -14.68
C ASN A 51 -0.45 -1.09 -14.05
N LEU A 52 -0.26 -1.72 -12.88
CA LEU A 52 -1.30 -2.42 -12.14
C LEU A 52 -1.59 -1.71 -10.82
N SER A 53 -2.81 -1.90 -10.32
CA SER A 53 -3.25 -1.37 -9.03
C SER A 53 -4.01 -2.43 -8.25
N CYS A 54 -3.87 -2.41 -6.92
CA CYS A 54 -4.57 -3.35 -6.05
C CYS A 54 -6.01 -2.89 -5.79
N LYS A 55 -6.98 -3.80 -5.95
CA LYS A 55 -8.41 -3.53 -5.80
C LYS A 55 -8.98 -3.84 -4.41
N CYS A 56 -8.15 -4.21 -3.43
CA CYS A 56 -8.60 -4.53 -2.07
C CYS A 56 -9.24 -3.30 -1.38
N ILE A 57 -10.10 -3.53 -0.38
CA ILE A 57 -10.78 -2.46 0.38
C ILE A 57 -9.77 -1.43 0.90
N ARG A 58 -8.65 -1.87 1.47
CA ARG A 58 -7.64 -0.96 2.06
C ARG A 58 -6.87 -0.10 1.04
N CYS A 59 -6.90 -0.43 -0.25
CA CYS A 59 -6.33 0.43 -1.27
C CYS A 59 -7.36 1.40 -1.86
N ARG A 60 -8.64 1.22 -1.54
CA ARG A 60 -9.77 2.02 -2.05
C ARG A 60 -10.50 2.81 -0.97
N GLU A 61 -10.09 2.69 0.29
CA GLU A 61 -10.72 3.40 1.40
C GLU A 61 -10.41 4.90 1.36
N ALA A 62 -11.38 5.71 1.78
CA ALA A 62 -11.22 7.16 1.90
C ALA A 62 -10.04 7.48 2.84
N GLY A 63 -9.24 8.49 2.51
CA GLY A 63 -7.99 8.86 3.20
C GLY A 63 -6.73 8.22 2.62
N LEU A 64 -6.86 7.18 1.78
CA LEU A 64 -5.74 6.57 1.04
C LEU A 64 -5.87 6.72 -0.48
N SER A 65 -7.07 7.04 -0.99
CA SER A 65 -7.23 7.42 -2.38
C SER A 65 -6.51 8.75 -2.62
N GLU A 66 -5.53 8.77 -3.54
CA GLU A 66 -4.95 9.99 -4.13
C GLU A 66 -6.00 10.71 -5.02
N ASN A 67 -7.22 10.92 -4.50
CA ASN A 67 -8.11 11.90 -5.08
C ASN A 67 -7.52 13.25 -4.71
N THR A 68 -6.73 13.81 -5.62
CA THR A 68 -6.50 15.26 -5.67
C THR A 68 -7.87 15.90 -5.86
N ILE A 69 -8.61 16.08 -4.77
CA ILE A 69 -9.65 17.09 -4.75
C ILE A 69 -8.84 18.36 -4.96
N ASN A 70 -8.89 18.91 -6.18
CA ASN A 70 -8.59 20.31 -6.40
C ASN A 70 -9.61 21.08 -5.57
N ILE A 71 -9.35 21.20 -4.26
CA ILE A 71 -10.03 22.16 -3.41
C ILE A 71 -9.47 23.48 -3.91
N GLY A 72 -10.11 23.99 -4.96
CA GLY A 72 -9.86 25.33 -5.46
C GLY A 72 -9.91 26.26 -4.26
N ARG A 73 -8.77 26.94 -4.05
CA ARG A 73 -8.63 28.20 -3.34
C ARG A 73 -9.99 28.87 -3.08
N TYR A 74 -10.52 28.71 -1.87
CA TYR A 74 -11.34 29.77 -1.30
C TYR A 74 -10.45 30.46 -0.28
N GLN A 75 -9.68 31.44 -0.77
CA GLN A 75 -9.17 32.51 0.07
C GLN A 75 -10.41 33.28 0.54
N ILE A 76 -10.78 33.09 1.80
CA ILE A 76 -11.71 34.01 2.45
C ILE A 76 -10.84 35.15 2.96
N GLU A 77 -11.15 36.36 2.50
CA GLU A 77 -10.59 37.65 2.91
C GLU A 77 -10.66 37.87 4.43
#